data_AF-P74172-F1
#
_entry.id   AF-P74172-F1
#
_cell.length_a   1.000
_cell.length_b   1.000
_cell.length_c   1.000
_cell.angle_alpha   90.00
_cell.angle_beta   90.00
_cell.angle_gamma   90.00
#
_symmetry.space_group_name_H-M   'P 1'
#
loop_
_entity.id
_entity.type
_entity.pdbx_description
1 polymer ?
#
loop_
_entity_poly.entity_id
_entity_poly.type
_entity_poly.pdbx_seq_one_letter_code
_entity_poly.pdbx_strand_id
1 'polypeptide(L)'
;MEIPGQSILPPMNTSSPVFIPVILAGGKGERFWPLSRRQRPKQFLSLDGSGVSLLQATAQRLLSLAGDWENLWVITAAPIAEGVFEQLPSLPKENCLVEPEGKDTAPAVAWASLEIAQQYGDDAIIGFFPADHWIKDQCAYEQTLKAAIAYAQEQDAIVTLGIKPHGPATGYGYIEQGTLEREIDGLPVYQVTRFTEKPDRATAQTFVDSGKFSWNSGMFIFRAGVVLRELDRHAPELLATLRAKGAAGYPALEKKSIDYVLMEKTQLAAVLPANFGWDDLGDWNALERLFPETEANVDLANHVNLHSRGCIVYASDENQIIATIGLKDVVIVREGNVTLVVPKDHTQDIKDLLKQLQSQPEYENLL
;
A
#
# COMPACT_ATOMS: atom_id res chain seq x y z
N MET A 1 -51.69 41.13 14.95
CA MET A 1 -51.58 40.51 13.62
C MET A 1 -50.13 40.16 13.42
N GLU A 2 -49.78 38.93 13.81
CA GLU A 2 -48.44 38.36 13.66
C GLU A 2 -48.28 37.82 12.24
N ILE A 3 -47.14 38.06 11.62
CA ILE A 3 -46.75 37.50 10.32
C ILE A 3 -45.93 36.24 10.61
N PRO A 4 -46.30 35.04 10.14
CA PRO A 4 -45.57 33.83 10.47
C PRO A 4 -44.38 33.58 9.53
N GLY A 5 -43.23 33.24 10.13
CA GLY A 5 -42.38 32.12 9.72
C GLY A 5 -41.59 32.25 8.41
N GLN A 6 -40.47 32.99 8.44
CA GLN A 6 -39.33 32.62 7.60
C GLN A 6 -38.63 31.42 8.26
N SER A 7 -38.74 30.26 7.60
CA SER A 7 -37.92 29.08 7.90
C SER A 7 -36.47 29.43 7.63
N ILE A 8 -35.71 29.67 8.70
CA ILE A 8 -34.26 29.77 8.63
C ILE A 8 -33.77 28.33 8.48
N LEU A 9 -33.44 27.94 7.25
CA LEU A 9 -32.66 26.73 7.02
C LEU A 9 -31.39 26.83 7.87
N PRO A 10 -30.99 25.78 8.60
CA PRO A 10 -29.74 25.79 9.33
C PRO A 10 -28.61 26.07 8.33
N PRO A 11 -27.56 26.81 8.73
CA PRO A 11 -26.42 27.03 7.85
C PRO A 11 -25.89 25.67 7.40
N MET A 12 -25.86 25.43 6.09
CA MET A 12 -25.08 24.33 5.53
C MET A 12 -23.67 24.49 6.07
N ASN A 13 -23.19 23.47 6.78
CA ASN A 13 -21.87 23.49 7.37
C ASN A 13 -20.85 23.53 6.23
N THR A 14 -20.33 24.71 5.90
CA THR A 14 -19.36 24.95 4.83
C THR A 14 -17.94 24.55 5.26
N SER A 15 -17.81 23.41 5.92
CA SER A 15 -16.51 22.77 6.13
C SER A 15 -16.21 21.95 4.88
N SER A 16 -15.06 22.18 4.23
CA SER A 16 -14.57 21.23 3.24
C SER A 16 -14.59 19.81 3.84
N PRO A 17 -14.98 18.78 3.08
CA PRO A 17 -15.05 17.42 3.59
C PRO A 17 -13.68 16.98 4.08
N VAL A 18 -13.65 16.32 5.25
CA VAL A 18 -12.42 15.83 5.87
C VAL A 18 -11.80 14.72 5.03
N PHE A 19 -10.47 14.71 4.93
CA PHE A 19 -9.71 13.63 4.32
C PHE A 19 -9.18 12.68 5.39
N ILE A 20 -9.52 11.41 5.28
CA ILE A 20 -9.14 10.33 6.20
C ILE A 20 -8.27 9.31 5.45
N PRO A 21 -6.93 9.39 5.56
CA PRO A 21 -6.07 8.34 5.05
C PRO A 21 -6.11 7.10 5.94
N VAL A 22 -6.21 5.94 5.30
CA VAL A 22 -6.22 4.61 5.90
C VAL A 22 -5.03 3.82 5.39
N ILE A 23 -4.16 3.40 6.31
CA ILE A 23 -3.01 2.55 5.99
C ILE A 23 -3.43 1.08 6.06
N LEU A 24 -3.24 0.34 4.96
CA LEU A 24 -3.41 -1.11 4.89
C LEU A 24 -2.12 -1.81 5.33
N ALA A 25 -2.10 -2.35 6.55
CA ALA A 25 -0.91 -2.93 7.18
C ALA A 25 -1.01 -4.45 7.43
N GLY A 26 -1.79 -5.19 6.64
CA GLY A 26 -2.01 -6.64 6.81
C GLY A 26 -1.00 -7.58 6.12
N GLY A 27 0.00 -7.04 5.41
CA GLY A 27 0.97 -7.83 4.65
C GLY A 27 1.91 -8.66 5.53
N LYS A 28 2.28 -9.86 5.08
CA LYS A 28 3.30 -10.72 5.76
C LYS A 28 4.73 -10.37 5.36
N GLY A 29 4.97 -10.08 4.07
CA GLY A 29 6.26 -9.57 3.62
C GLY A 29 7.46 -10.52 3.74
N GLU A 30 7.26 -11.83 3.53
CA GLU A 30 8.23 -12.89 3.82
C GLU A 30 9.51 -12.91 2.94
N ARG A 31 9.50 -12.22 1.80
CA ARG A 31 10.61 -12.23 0.82
C ARG A 31 11.86 -11.47 1.27
N PHE A 32 11.76 -10.71 2.35
CA PHE A 32 12.88 -10.02 2.97
C PHE A 32 13.49 -10.85 4.11
N TRP A 33 13.20 -12.14 4.22
CA TRP A 33 13.93 -13.00 5.15
C TRP A 33 15.44 -12.93 4.83
N PRO A 34 16.34 -12.89 5.82
CA PRO A 34 16.13 -13.05 7.25
C PRO A 34 15.82 -11.76 7.98
N LEU A 35 15.61 -10.63 7.30
CA LEU A 35 15.18 -9.40 7.96
C LEU A 35 13.70 -9.45 8.35
N SER A 36 12.82 -9.96 7.47
CA SER A 36 11.41 -10.18 7.82
C SER A 36 11.22 -11.40 8.72
N ARG A 37 10.28 -11.31 9.65
CA ARG A 37 9.78 -12.39 10.52
C ARG A 37 8.27 -12.33 10.61
N ARG A 38 7.62 -13.37 11.13
CA ARG A 38 6.16 -13.36 11.38
C ARG A 38 5.69 -12.17 12.22
N GLN A 39 6.47 -11.81 13.25
CA GLN A 39 6.19 -10.68 14.15
C GLN A 39 6.83 -9.36 13.68
N ARG A 40 7.69 -9.41 12.65
CA ARG A 40 8.32 -8.23 12.04
C ARG A 40 8.16 -8.30 10.52
N PRO A 41 6.92 -8.13 10.00
CA PRO A 41 6.63 -8.15 8.57
C PRO A 41 7.28 -6.98 7.85
N LYS A 42 7.26 -7.02 6.51
CA LYS A 42 7.93 -6.04 5.63
C LYS A 42 7.64 -4.59 6.00
N GLN A 43 6.40 -4.24 6.33
CA GLN A 43 6.02 -2.88 6.68
C GLN A 43 6.75 -2.35 7.93
N PHE A 44 7.28 -3.22 8.79
CA PHE A 44 8.07 -2.82 9.98
C PHE A 44 9.58 -2.74 9.69
N LEU A 45 10.01 -2.99 8.45
CA LEU A 45 11.43 -2.99 8.09
C LEU A 45 11.87 -1.61 7.61
N SER A 46 13.09 -1.22 8.00
CA SER A 46 13.82 -0.13 7.34
C SER A 46 14.71 -0.75 6.26
N LEU A 47 14.33 -0.56 5.01
CA LEU A 47 15.02 -1.16 3.86
C LEU A 47 16.01 -0.21 3.18
N ASP A 48 15.91 1.09 3.47
CA ASP A 48 16.78 2.13 2.95
C ASP A 48 17.91 2.51 3.91
N GLY A 49 18.03 1.81 5.05
CA GLY A 49 19.05 2.07 6.06
C GLY A 49 18.81 3.33 6.90
N SER A 50 17.67 4.02 6.73
CA SER A 50 17.35 5.24 7.49
C SER A 50 17.03 4.99 8.96
N GLY A 51 16.74 3.74 9.33
CA GLY A 51 16.18 3.37 10.63
C GLY A 51 14.67 3.63 10.74
N VAL A 52 14.04 4.23 9.73
CA VAL A 52 12.60 4.44 9.64
C VAL A 52 11.96 3.26 8.90
N SER A 53 10.92 2.66 9.48
CA SER A 53 10.20 1.58 8.82
C SER A 53 9.31 2.08 7.68
N LEU A 54 8.93 1.19 6.75
CA LEU A 54 8.00 1.54 5.66
C LEU A 54 6.64 2.05 6.20
N LEU A 55 6.14 1.48 7.30
CA LEU A 55 4.93 1.93 7.97
C LEU A 55 5.09 3.35 8.53
N GLN A 56 6.19 3.62 9.23
CA GLN A 56 6.49 4.94 9.78
C GLN A 56 6.64 5.98 8.66
N ALA A 57 7.38 5.65 7.60
CA ALA A 57 7.53 6.49 6.44
C ALA A 57 6.17 6.79 5.79
N THR A 58 5.30 5.78 5.63
CA THR A 58 3.95 5.96 5.08
C THR A 58 3.08 6.85 5.96
N ALA A 59 3.08 6.65 7.27
CA ALA A 59 2.34 7.49 8.21
C ALA A 59 2.82 8.96 8.16
N GLN A 60 4.13 9.19 8.20
CA GLN A 60 4.72 10.52 8.14
C GLN A 60 4.32 11.27 6.87
N ARG A 61 4.34 10.59 5.71
CA ARG A 61 3.93 11.18 4.44
C ARG A 61 2.45 11.54 4.42
N LEU A 62 1.58 10.74 5.04
CA LEU A 62 0.14 10.95 5.08
C LEU A 62 -0.31 11.99 6.10
N LEU A 63 0.43 12.18 7.20
CA LEU A 63 0.12 13.20 8.22
C LEU A 63 0.14 14.62 7.65
N SER A 64 0.97 14.88 6.64
CA SER A 64 0.98 16.16 5.90
C SER A 64 -0.38 16.50 5.26
N LEU A 65 -1.19 15.49 4.96
CA LEU A 65 -2.51 15.61 4.34
C LEU A 65 -3.65 15.41 5.34
N ALA A 66 -3.47 14.52 6.32
CA ALA A 66 -4.44 14.26 7.39
C ALA A 66 -4.56 15.42 8.38
N GLY A 67 -3.51 16.25 8.48
CA GLY A 67 -3.39 17.35 9.43
C GLY A 67 -2.87 16.91 10.80
N ASP A 68 -3.37 15.79 11.33
CA ASP A 68 -2.94 15.22 12.62
C ASP A 68 -3.25 13.71 12.71
N TRP A 69 -2.76 13.07 13.76
CA TRP A 69 -2.96 11.64 14.07
C TRP A 69 -4.43 11.25 14.27
N GLU A 70 -5.27 12.18 14.72
CA GLU A 70 -6.72 11.98 14.90
C GLU A 70 -7.45 11.63 13.59
N ASN A 71 -6.87 11.97 12.44
CA ASN A 71 -7.45 11.69 11.13
C ASN A 71 -6.72 10.56 10.38
N LEU A 72 -5.65 10.00 10.93
CA LEU A 72 -4.95 8.87 10.33
C LEU A 72 -5.48 7.56 10.89
N TRP A 73 -5.85 6.65 10.00
CA TRP A 73 -6.37 5.33 10.34
C TRP A 73 -5.40 4.23 9.89
N VAL A 74 -5.41 3.12 10.61
CA VAL A 74 -4.68 1.91 10.23
C VAL A 74 -5.63 0.72 10.31
N ILE A 75 -5.58 -0.16 9.32
CA ILE A 75 -6.17 -1.49 9.42
C ILE A 75 -5.08 -2.54 9.31
N THR A 76 -5.08 -3.48 10.25
CA THR A 76 -4.00 -4.45 10.41
C THR A 76 -4.52 -5.78 10.91
N ALA A 77 -3.71 -6.84 10.79
CA ALA A 77 -4.07 -8.16 11.29
C ALA A 77 -3.74 -8.31 12.78
N ALA A 78 -4.59 -9.02 13.53
CA ALA A 78 -4.42 -9.29 14.96
C ALA A 78 -3.00 -9.72 15.39
N PRO A 79 -2.30 -10.62 14.66
CA PRO A 79 -0.97 -11.06 15.07
C PRO A 79 0.12 -9.97 15.09
N ILE A 80 -0.08 -8.84 14.40
CA ILE A 80 0.94 -7.78 14.26
C ILE A 80 0.43 -6.42 14.78
N ALA A 81 -0.75 -6.39 15.41
CA ALA A 81 -1.37 -5.15 15.88
C ALA A 81 -0.54 -4.43 16.95
N GLU A 82 0.09 -5.19 17.86
CA GLU A 82 0.99 -4.61 18.87
C GLU A 82 2.18 -3.91 18.21
N GLY A 83 2.79 -4.53 17.20
CA GLY A 83 3.87 -3.92 16.43
C GLY A 83 3.45 -2.64 15.70
N VAL A 84 2.19 -2.51 15.27
CA VAL A 84 1.69 -1.24 14.70
C VAL A 84 1.75 -0.11 15.75
N PHE A 85 1.33 -0.37 16.99
CA PHE A 85 1.36 0.64 18.06
C PHE A 85 2.79 0.96 18.52
N GLU A 86 3.71 -0.01 18.47
CA GLU A 86 5.13 0.25 18.71
C GLU A 86 5.74 1.15 17.63
N GLN A 87 5.38 0.92 16.36
CA GLN A 87 5.86 1.71 15.23
C GLN A 87 5.23 3.09 15.17
N LEU A 88 3.95 3.22 15.55
CA LEU A 88 3.14 4.45 15.49
C LEU A 88 2.54 4.78 16.88
N PRO A 89 3.35 5.20 17.86
CA PRO A 89 2.90 5.38 19.25
C PRO A 89 1.89 6.53 19.43
N SER A 90 1.78 7.43 18.46
CA SER A 90 0.84 8.56 18.47
C SER A 90 -0.51 8.23 17.81
N LEU A 91 -0.69 7.04 17.23
CA LEU A 91 -1.94 6.62 16.62
C LEU A 91 -3.03 6.39 17.70
N PRO A 92 -4.20 7.05 17.62
CA PRO A 92 -5.32 6.76 18.49
C PRO A 92 -5.75 5.30 18.37
N LYS A 93 -6.12 4.68 19.50
CA LYS A 93 -6.46 3.24 19.51
C LYS A 93 -7.72 2.95 18.71
N GLU A 94 -8.68 3.86 18.76
CA GLU A 94 -9.93 3.85 18.02
C GLU A 94 -9.73 3.91 16.50
N ASN A 95 -8.63 4.51 16.02
CA ASN A 95 -8.30 4.61 14.60
C ASN A 95 -7.53 3.40 14.07
N CYS A 96 -7.27 2.39 14.92
CA CYS A 96 -6.60 1.15 14.54
C CYS A 96 -7.61 -0.01 14.51
N LEU A 97 -8.07 -0.37 13.31
CA LEU A 97 -8.95 -1.52 13.10
C LEU A 97 -8.13 -2.81 13.03
N VAL A 98 -8.40 -3.72 13.96
CA VAL A 98 -7.69 -5.00 14.05
C VAL A 98 -8.54 -6.11 13.44
N GLU A 99 -8.15 -6.59 12.27
CA GLU A 99 -8.75 -7.73 11.60
C GLU A 99 -8.55 -9.01 12.42
N PRO A 100 -9.64 -9.72 12.79
CA PRO A 100 -9.53 -11.00 13.50
C PRO A 100 -8.83 -12.09 12.68
N GLU A 101 -9.02 -12.04 11.36
CA GLU A 101 -8.43 -12.95 10.38
C GLU A 101 -8.12 -12.18 9.09
N GLY A 102 -7.01 -12.49 8.42
CA GLY A 102 -6.68 -11.84 7.15
C GLY A 102 -7.59 -12.30 6.00
N LYS A 103 -8.43 -11.39 5.50
CA LYS A 103 -9.40 -11.67 4.42
C LYS A 103 -9.12 -10.88 3.12
N ASP A 104 -7.88 -10.41 2.94
CA ASP A 104 -7.45 -9.60 1.79
C ASP A 104 -8.10 -8.20 1.80
N THR A 105 -7.93 -7.40 0.75
CA THR A 105 -8.19 -5.95 0.82
C THR A 105 -9.67 -5.56 0.78
N ALA A 106 -10.59 -6.35 0.20
CA ALA A 106 -11.99 -5.91 0.10
C ALA A 106 -12.67 -5.82 1.48
N PRO A 107 -12.57 -6.81 2.38
CA PRO A 107 -13.12 -6.70 3.72
C PRO A 107 -12.50 -5.59 4.55
N ALA A 108 -11.19 -5.34 4.39
CA ALA A 108 -10.51 -4.25 5.07
C ALA A 108 -11.03 -2.88 4.61
N VAL A 109 -11.11 -2.66 3.30
CA VAL A 109 -11.65 -1.43 2.71
C VAL A 109 -13.11 -1.21 3.12
N ALA A 110 -13.94 -2.26 3.06
CA ALA A 110 -15.36 -2.18 3.41
C ALA A 110 -15.57 -1.83 4.89
N TRP A 111 -14.84 -2.49 5.80
CA TRP A 111 -14.98 -2.23 7.23
C TRP A 111 -14.50 -0.84 7.61
N ALA A 112 -13.31 -0.44 7.16
CA ALA A 112 -12.79 0.91 7.42
C ALA A 112 -13.71 1.99 6.85
N SER A 113 -14.25 1.79 5.64
CA SER A 113 -15.17 2.78 5.04
C SER A 113 -16.48 2.91 5.81
N LEU A 114 -17.00 1.82 6.39
CA LEU A 114 -18.19 1.86 7.24
C LEU A 114 -17.94 2.64 8.54
N GLU A 115 -16.85 2.34 9.25
CA GLU A 115 -16.50 3.01 10.51
C GLU A 115 -16.25 4.52 10.29
N ILE A 116 -15.52 4.86 9.22
CA ILE A 116 -15.24 6.26 8.86
C ILE A 116 -16.51 6.99 8.45
N ALA A 117 -17.39 6.37 7.64
CA ALA A 117 -18.68 6.97 7.29
C ALA A 117 -19.56 7.20 8.54
N GLN A 118 -19.54 6.27 9.49
CA GLN A 118 -20.28 6.41 10.74
C GLN A 118 -19.75 7.56 11.61
N GLN A 119 -18.44 7.79 11.62
CA GLN A 119 -17.81 8.81 12.46
C GLN A 119 -17.78 10.20 11.81
N TYR A 120 -17.51 10.29 10.52
CA TYR A 120 -17.26 11.55 9.79
C TYR A 120 -18.33 11.88 8.74
N GLY A 121 -19.26 10.97 8.48
CA GLY A 121 -20.33 11.11 7.51
C GLY A 121 -19.99 10.57 6.12
N ASP A 122 -21.03 10.36 5.31
CA ASP A 122 -20.92 9.81 3.95
C ASP A 122 -20.12 10.70 2.99
N ASP A 123 -19.93 11.98 3.32
CA ASP A 123 -19.17 12.94 2.51
C ASP A 123 -17.67 12.98 2.81
N ALA A 124 -17.20 12.24 3.82
CA ALA A 124 -15.78 12.11 4.11
C ALA A 124 -15.02 11.51 2.92
N ILE A 125 -13.83 12.05 2.62
CA ILE A 125 -12.95 11.49 1.59
C ILE A 125 -11.99 10.52 2.26
N ILE A 126 -11.99 9.28 1.79
CA ILE A 126 -11.14 8.21 2.30
C ILE A 126 -10.07 7.91 1.26
N GLY A 127 -8.83 7.78 1.72
CA GLY A 127 -7.73 7.28 0.90
C GLY A 127 -7.16 5.99 1.48
N PHE A 128 -7.01 4.94 0.69
CA PHE A 128 -6.37 3.68 1.11
C PHE A 128 -4.95 3.61 0.59
N PHE A 129 -4.01 3.28 1.48
CA PHE A 129 -2.56 3.33 1.21
C PHE A 129 -1.87 2.06 1.73
N PRO A 130 -1.17 1.30 0.87
CA PRO A 130 -0.35 0.18 1.34
C PRO A 130 0.78 0.65 2.26
N ALA A 131 0.99 -0.04 3.38
CA ALA A 131 1.99 0.31 4.39
C ALA A 131 3.44 0.04 3.95
N ASP A 132 3.64 -0.66 2.84
CA ASP A 132 4.91 -1.29 2.47
C ASP A 132 5.44 -0.84 1.10
N HIS A 133 5.00 0.32 0.62
CA HIS A 133 5.51 0.95 -0.60
C HIS A 133 6.58 2.00 -0.30
N TRP A 134 7.50 2.17 -1.24
CA TRP A 134 8.49 3.24 -1.22
C TRP A 134 8.14 4.33 -2.22
N ILE A 135 8.34 5.58 -1.80
CA ILE A 135 8.00 6.78 -2.57
C ILE A 135 9.17 7.77 -2.45
N LYS A 136 9.75 8.14 -3.58
CA LYS A 136 10.96 8.98 -3.67
C LYS A 136 10.66 10.46 -3.50
N ASP A 137 9.68 10.98 -4.23
CA ASP A 137 9.36 12.40 -4.28
C ASP A 137 8.09 12.69 -3.49
N GLN A 138 8.28 13.14 -2.25
CA GLN A 138 7.17 13.47 -1.36
C GLN A 138 6.33 14.65 -1.87
N CYS A 139 6.94 15.64 -2.53
CA CYS A 139 6.20 16.81 -3.00
C CYS A 139 5.27 16.43 -4.17
N ALA A 140 5.79 15.68 -5.14
CA ALA A 140 4.99 15.17 -6.24
C ALA A 140 3.87 14.21 -5.76
N TYR A 141 4.15 13.41 -4.73
CA TYR A 141 3.15 12.55 -4.09
C TYR A 141 2.01 13.36 -3.46
N GLU A 142 2.32 14.38 -2.66
CA GLU A 142 1.31 15.25 -2.03
C GLU A 142 0.48 16.02 -3.07
N GLN A 143 1.11 16.56 -4.12
CA GLN A 143 0.40 17.23 -5.22
C GLN A 143 -0.57 16.27 -5.92
N THR A 144 -0.11 15.05 -6.20
CA THR A 144 -0.93 13.99 -6.80
C THR A 144 -2.14 13.65 -5.93
N LEU A 145 -1.94 13.49 -4.62
CA LEU A 145 -3.04 13.19 -3.70
C LEU A 145 -4.01 14.35 -3.54
N LYS A 146 -3.54 15.60 -3.48
CA LYS A 146 -4.42 16.77 -3.44
C LYS A 146 -5.33 16.84 -4.67
N ALA A 147 -4.79 16.54 -5.86
CA ALA A 147 -5.58 16.48 -7.08
C ALA A 147 -6.60 15.32 -7.07
N ALA A 148 -6.20 14.13 -6.60
CA ALA A 148 -7.11 12.99 -6.45
C ALA A 148 -8.24 13.25 -5.44
N ILE A 149 -7.91 13.88 -4.30
CA ILE A 149 -8.87 14.29 -3.27
C ILE A 149 -9.86 15.30 -3.85
N ALA A 150 -9.37 16.38 -4.49
CA ALA A 150 -10.23 17.40 -5.09
C ALA A 150 -11.18 16.81 -6.15
N TYR A 151 -10.67 15.90 -6.99
CA TYR A 151 -11.50 15.22 -7.98
C TYR A 151 -12.59 14.35 -7.33
N ALA A 152 -12.24 13.54 -6.31
CA ALA A 152 -13.20 12.69 -5.56
C ALA A 152 -14.20 13.50 -4.72
N GLN A 153 -13.86 14.74 -4.35
CA GLN A 153 -14.79 15.65 -3.68
C GLN A 153 -15.89 16.11 -4.64
N GLU A 154 -15.53 16.45 -5.88
CA GLU A 154 -16.47 17.02 -6.85
C GLU A 154 -17.26 15.97 -7.65
N GLN A 155 -16.70 14.77 -7.85
CA GLN A 155 -17.29 13.71 -8.65
C GLN A 155 -17.56 12.45 -7.83
N ASP A 156 -18.63 11.74 -8.16
CA ASP A 156 -18.86 10.38 -7.64
C ASP A 156 -17.87 9.43 -8.33
N ALA A 157 -16.66 9.38 -7.82
CA ALA A 157 -15.57 8.62 -8.43
C ALA A 157 -14.73 7.82 -7.42
N ILE A 158 -14.11 6.77 -7.94
CA ILE A 158 -13.10 5.95 -7.27
C ILE A 158 -11.77 6.20 -7.98
N VAL A 159 -10.98 7.12 -7.43
CA VAL A 159 -9.71 7.54 -8.02
C VAL A 159 -8.62 6.56 -7.65
N THR A 160 -7.87 6.06 -8.62
CA THR A 160 -6.65 5.27 -8.42
C THR A 160 -5.44 5.99 -9.00
N LEU A 161 -4.24 5.69 -8.47
CA LEU A 161 -3.00 6.29 -8.96
C LEU A 161 -2.29 5.33 -9.91
N GLY A 162 -2.11 5.77 -11.16
CA GLY A 162 -1.51 4.96 -12.21
C GLY A 162 0.00 5.20 -12.32
N ILE A 163 0.82 4.19 -12.04
CA ILE A 163 2.27 4.29 -12.20
C ILE A 163 2.67 3.95 -13.63
N LYS A 164 3.55 4.76 -14.24
CA LYS A 164 4.06 4.47 -15.58
C LYS A 164 4.82 3.13 -15.60
N PRO A 165 4.44 2.16 -16.46
CA PRO A 165 5.17 0.91 -16.59
C PRO A 165 6.56 1.12 -17.20
N HIS A 166 7.55 0.45 -16.64
CA HIS A 166 8.93 0.42 -17.17
C HIS A 166 9.27 -0.94 -17.82
N GLY A 167 8.31 -1.87 -17.84
CA GLY A 167 8.44 -3.19 -18.45
C GLY A 167 7.17 -4.03 -18.26
N PRO A 168 7.10 -5.23 -18.87
CA PRO A 168 5.93 -6.11 -18.83
C PRO A 168 5.86 -6.90 -17.51
N ALA A 169 5.73 -6.22 -16.38
CA ALA A 169 5.61 -6.85 -15.07
C ALA A 169 4.31 -7.66 -14.98
N THR A 170 4.37 -8.91 -14.54
CA THR A 170 3.20 -9.80 -14.38
C THR A 170 2.67 -9.83 -12.94
N GLY A 171 3.37 -9.17 -12.01
CA GLY A 171 2.99 -9.09 -10.60
C GLY A 171 2.02 -7.97 -10.25
N TYR A 172 1.79 -7.03 -11.17
CA TYR A 172 0.96 -5.85 -10.96
C TYR A 172 -0.36 -5.94 -11.72
N GLY A 173 -1.39 -5.26 -11.19
CA GLY A 173 -2.57 -4.90 -11.95
C GLY A 173 -2.25 -3.80 -12.97
N TYR A 174 -3.00 -3.75 -14.07
CA TYR A 174 -2.90 -2.75 -15.11
C TYR A 174 -4.23 -2.01 -15.27
N ILE A 175 -4.13 -0.70 -15.50
CA ILE A 175 -5.24 0.24 -15.64
C ILE A 175 -5.15 0.87 -17.03
N GLU A 176 -6.16 0.68 -17.86
CA GLU A 176 -6.25 1.29 -19.19
C GLU A 176 -6.90 2.67 -19.11
N GLN A 177 -6.15 3.69 -19.53
CA GLN A 177 -6.64 5.06 -19.63
C GLN A 177 -7.64 5.18 -20.77
N GLY A 178 -8.80 5.75 -20.45
CA GLY A 178 -9.85 6.11 -21.39
C GLY A 178 -9.79 7.57 -21.79
N THR A 179 -10.96 8.20 -21.81
CA THR A 179 -11.11 9.62 -22.14
C THR A 179 -10.55 10.49 -21.02
N LEU A 180 -9.86 11.57 -21.38
CA LEU A 180 -9.50 12.63 -20.44
C LEU A 180 -10.78 13.30 -19.95
N GLU A 181 -11.04 13.26 -18.65
CA GLU A 181 -12.21 13.91 -18.08
C GLU A 181 -11.93 15.36 -17.72
N ARG A 182 -10.81 15.59 -17.00
CA ARG A 182 -10.37 16.94 -16.65
C ARG A 182 -8.90 16.99 -16.28
N GLU A 183 -8.42 18.20 -16.05
CA GLU A 183 -7.13 18.48 -15.43
C GLU A 183 -7.37 19.16 -14.08
N ILE A 184 -6.66 18.70 -13.03
CA ILE A 184 -6.65 19.31 -11.70
C ILE A 184 -5.21 19.69 -11.38
N ASP A 185 -4.94 20.97 -11.16
CA ASP A 185 -3.59 21.49 -10.83
C ASP A 185 -2.49 21.02 -11.80
N GLY A 186 -2.80 20.93 -13.10
CA GLY A 186 -1.84 20.47 -14.12
C GLY A 186 -1.74 18.95 -14.24
N LEU A 187 -2.50 18.18 -13.45
CA LEU A 187 -2.51 16.72 -13.48
C LEU A 187 -3.76 16.20 -14.20
N PRO A 188 -3.61 15.38 -15.25
CA PRO A 188 -4.75 14.85 -15.99
C PRO A 188 -5.43 13.72 -15.23
N VAL A 189 -6.75 13.70 -15.24
CA VAL A 189 -7.58 12.61 -14.71
C VAL A 189 -8.34 11.97 -15.86
N TYR A 190 -8.14 10.66 -16.05
CA TYR A 190 -8.77 9.88 -17.11
C TYR A 190 -9.83 8.95 -16.53
N GLN A 191 -10.86 8.68 -17.31
CA GLN A 191 -11.76 7.56 -17.04
C GLN A 191 -10.98 6.24 -17.15
N VAL A 192 -11.25 5.26 -16.30
CA VAL A 192 -10.74 3.90 -16.47
C VAL A 192 -11.65 3.12 -17.42
N THR A 193 -11.09 2.64 -18.53
CA THR A 193 -11.85 1.79 -19.48
C THR A 193 -11.72 0.31 -19.17
N ARG A 194 -10.59 -0.08 -18.56
CA ARG A 194 -10.31 -1.45 -18.20
C ARG A 194 -9.39 -1.51 -17.00
N PHE A 195 -9.71 -2.43 -16.11
CA PHE A 195 -8.84 -2.87 -15.03
C PHE A 195 -8.52 -4.34 -15.24
N THR A 196 -7.27 -4.76 -15.05
CA THR A 196 -6.88 -6.17 -15.23
C THR A 196 -5.78 -6.54 -14.23
N GLU A 197 -6.08 -7.49 -13.35
CA GLU A 197 -5.12 -7.96 -12.35
C GLU A 197 -4.15 -9.02 -12.93
N LYS A 198 -2.84 -8.80 -12.76
CA LYS A 198 -1.76 -9.78 -12.99
C LYS A 198 -1.85 -10.54 -14.33
N PRO A 199 -1.77 -9.83 -15.48
CA PRO A 199 -1.77 -10.46 -16.79
C PRO A 199 -0.53 -11.35 -17.00
N ASP A 200 -0.62 -12.28 -17.95
CA ASP A 200 0.56 -13.00 -18.43
C ASP A 200 1.55 -12.04 -19.13
N ARG A 201 2.80 -12.49 -19.30
CA ARG A 201 3.89 -11.64 -19.83
C ARG A 201 3.63 -11.12 -21.25
N ALA A 202 3.00 -11.92 -22.12
CA ALA A 202 2.71 -11.50 -23.48
C ALA A 202 1.65 -10.40 -23.48
N THR A 203 0.59 -10.58 -22.69
CA THR A 203 -0.46 -9.57 -22.48
C THR A 203 0.12 -8.29 -21.86
N ALA A 204 0.95 -8.40 -20.82
CA ALA A 204 1.63 -7.27 -20.19
C ALA A 204 2.50 -6.49 -21.19
N GLN A 205 3.20 -7.18 -22.10
CA GLN A 205 3.98 -6.52 -23.15
C GLN A 205 3.10 -5.67 -24.07
N THR A 206 1.95 -6.21 -24.51
CA THR A 206 1.01 -5.43 -25.34
C THR A 206 0.48 -4.19 -24.63
N PHE A 207 0.28 -4.26 -23.31
CA PHE A 207 -0.16 -3.12 -22.50
C PHE A 207 0.90 -2.02 -22.47
N VAL A 208 2.16 -2.38 -22.22
CA VAL A 208 3.28 -1.44 -22.23
C VAL A 208 3.46 -0.80 -23.61
N ASP A 209 3.43 -1.61 -24.67
CA ASP A 209 3.63 -1.15 -26.05
C ASP A 209 2.54 -0.17 -26.51
N SER A 210 1.32 -0.28 -25.96
CA SER A 210 0.21 0.62 -26.29
C SER A 210 0.41 2.05 -25.76
N GLY A 211 1.21 2.23 -24.70
CA GLY A 211 1.38 3.50 -23.98
C GLY A 211 0.14 4.00 -23.22
N LYS A 212 -0.97 3.25 -23.21
CA LYS A 212 -2.24 3.64 -22.57
C LYS A 212 -2.45 3.05 -21.19
N PHE A 213 -1.61 2.09 -20.79
CA PHE A 213 -1.75 1.42 -19.51
C PHE A 213 -0.82 2.00 -18.45
N SER A 214 -1.31 2.00 -17.22
CA SER A 214 -0.54 2.25 -16.01
C SER A 214 -0.57 1.02 -15.10
N TRP A 215 0.47 0.82 -14.29
CA TRP A 215 0.39 -0.12 -13.18
C TRP A 215 -0.54 0.43 -12.10
N ASN A 216 -1.35 -0.46 -11.51
CA ASN A 216 -2.13 -0.17 -10.32
C ASN A 216 -1.19 -0.02 -9.12
N SER A 217 -1.19 1.15 -8.48
CA SER A 217 -0.38 1.40 -7.29
C SER A 217 -0.99 0.80 -6.01
N GLY A 218 -2.19 0.22 -6.07
CA GLY A 218 -2.95 -0.24 -4.90
C GLY A 218 -3.45 0.89 -4.00
N MET A 219 -3.43 2.14 -4.48
CA MET A 219 -3.95 3.31 -3.77
C MET A 219 -5.27 3.74 -4.37
N PHE A 220 -6.25 4.00 -3.51
CA PHE A 220 -7.61 4.37 -3.90
C PHE A 220 -8.10 5.55 -3.07
N ILE A 221 -8.72 6.54 -3.71
CA ILE A 221 -9.23 7.75 -3.07
C ILE A 221 -10.67 7.97 -3.54
N PHE A 222 -11.60 8.08 -2.60
CA PHE A 222 -13.04 8.21 -2.90
C PHE A 222 -13.80 8.78 -1.72
N ARG A 223 -15.02 9.24 -1.98
CA ARG A 223 -15.98 9.57 -0.93
C ARG A 223 -16.53 8.30 -0.27
N ALA A 224 -16.69 8.29 1.05
CA ALA A 224 -17.16 7.13 1.82
C ALA A 224 -18.50 6.59 1.30
N GLY A 225 -19.48 7.47 1.08
CA GLY A 225 -20.78 7.07 0.54
C GLY A 225 -20.71 6.48 -0.87
N VAL A 226 -19.75 6.90 -1.70
CA VAL A 226 -19.58 6.37 -3.07
C VAL A 226 -19.12 4.91 -3.02
N VAL A 227 -18.05 4.62 -2.26
CA VAL A 227 -17.55 3.24 -2.17
C VAL A 227 -18.57 2.32 -1.52
N LEU A 228 -19.31 2.79 -0.51
CA LEU A 228 -20.31 1.97 0.17
C LEU A 228 -21.47 1.62 -0.77
N ARG A 229 -21.94 2.56 -1.59
CA ARG A 229 -22.96 2.28 -2.61
C ARG A 229 -22.48 1.27 -3.66
N GLU A 230 -21.25 1.42 -4.15
CA GLU A 230 -20.70 0.50 -5.15
C GLU A 230 -20.45 -0.89 -4.56
N LEU A 231 -20.00 -0.99 -3.30
CA LEU A 231 -19.88 -2.25 -2.59
C LEU A 231 -21.25 -2.90 -2.33
N ASP A 232 -22.30 -2.14 -2.01
CA ASP A 232 -23.66 -2.67 -1.90
C ASP A 232 -24.15 -3.24 -3.25
N ARG A 233 -23.73 -2.64 -4.37
CA ARG A 233 -24.07 -3.12 -5.72
C ARG A 233 -23.29 -4.38 -6.12
N HIS A 234 -22.00 -4.44 -5.83
CA HIS A 234 -21.09 -5.47 -6.35
C HIS A 234 -20.76 -6.58 -5.35
N ALA A 235 -20.98 -6.35 -4.06
CA ALA A 235 -20.75 -7.29 -2.96
C ALA A 235 -21.70 -7.03 -1.76
N PRO A 236 -23.04 -7.09 -1.95
CA PRO A 236 -24.01 -6.75 -0.89
C PRO A 236 -23.82 -7.56 0.39
N GLU A 237 -23.49 -8.85 0.28
CA GLU A 237 -23.27 -9.74 1.44
C GLU A 237 -22.11 -9.30 2.34
N LEU A 238 -21.09 -8.64 1.76
CA LEU A 238 -19.94 -8.12 2.49
C LEU A 238 -20.39 -7.00 3.46
N LEU A 239 -21.07 -5.99 2.93
CA LEU A 239 -21.55 -4.87 3.72
C LEU A 239 -22.69 -5.28 4.66
N ALA A 240 -23.61 -6.15 4.22
CA ALA A 240 -24.69 -6.64 5.08
C ALA A 240 -24.14 -7.35 6.32
N THR A 241 -23.12 -8.19 6.16
CA THR A 241 -22.48 -8.90 7.26
C THR A 241 -21.78 -7.93 8.22
N LEU A 242 -21.01 -6.98 7.70
CA LEU A 242 -20.30 -5.98 8.50
C LEU A 242 -21.26 -5.04 9.24
N ARG A 243 -22.33 -4.55 8.59
CA ARG A 243 -23.34 -3.71 9.25
C ARG A 243 -24.09 -4.45 10.36
N ALA A 244 -24.37 -5.75 10.18
CA ALA A 244 -25.12 -6.53 11.15
C ALA A 244 -24.28 -6.97 12.36
N LYS A 245 -22.99 -7.25 12.17
CA LYS A 245 -22.14 -7.91 13.17
C LYS A 245 -20.84 -7.17 13.50
N GLY A 246 -20.51 -6.09 12.80
CA GLY A 246 -19.21 -5.41 12.90
C GLY A 246 -18.05 -6.38 12.74
N ALA A 247 -17.01 -6.20 13.56
CA ALA A 247 -15.85 -7.08 13.64
C ALA A 247 -16.19 -8.56 13.89
N ALA A 248 -17.29 -8.87 14.61
CA ALA A 248 -17.68 -10.25 14.88
C ALA A 248 -18.18 -11.00 13.63
N GLY A 249 -18.54 -10.27 12.56
CA GLY A 249 -18.89 -10.85 11.26
C GLY A 249 -17.68 -11.18 10.39
N TYR A 250 -16.51 -10.62 10.68
CA TYR A 250 -15.32 -10.68 9.84
C TYR A 250 -14.85 -12.11 9.47
N PRO A 251 -14.84 -13.09 10.41
CA PRO A 251 -14.43 -14.47 10.09
C PRO A 251 -15.31 -15.14 9.03
N ALA A 252 -16.59 -14.74 8.91
CA ALA A 252 -17.52 -15.28 7.94
C ALA A 252 -17.34 -14.69 6.53
N LEU A 253 -16.54 -13.64 6.38
CA LEU A 253 -16.31 -13.00 5.09
C LEU A 253 -15.42 -13.85 4.19
N GLU A 254 -15.67 -13.75 2.89
CA GLU A 254 -14.83 -14.37 1.87
C GLU A 254 -13.51 -13.61 1.73
N LYS A 255 -12.43 -14.34 1.51
CA LYS A 255 -11.12 -13.75 1.22
C LYS A 255 -11.07 -13.26 -0.23
N LYS A 256 -11.15 -11.95 -0.46
CA LYS A 256 -11.15 -11.33 -1.80
C LYS A 256 -10.52 -9.94 -1.80
N SER A 257 -9.80 -9.60 -2.86
CA SER A 257 -9.23 -8.26 -3.07
C SER A 257 -10.29 -7.26 -3.53
N ILE A 258 -10.08 -5.99 -3.20
CA ILE A 258 -10.93 -4.88 -3.64
C ILE A 258 -10.90 -4.73 -5.17
N ASP A 259 -9.77 -5.03 -5.79
CA ASP A 259 -9.56 -4.97 -7.23
C ASP A 259 -10.59 -5.87 -7.95
N TYR A 260 -10.73 -7.12 -7.52
CA TYR A 260 -11.66 -8.08 -8.11
C TYR A 260 -13.12 -7.82 -7.71
N VAL A 261 -13.34 -7.42 -6.46
CA VAL A 261 -14.69 -7.23 -5.94
C VAL A 261 -15.35 -6.02 -6.56
N LEU A 262 -14.59 -4.94 -6.74
CA LEU A 262 -15.09 -3.61 -7.07
C LEU A 262 -14.42 -3.03 -8.33
N MET A 263 -13.08 -2.90 -8.37
CA MET A 263 -12.40 -2.12 -9.41
C MET A 263 -12.59 -2.68 -10.83
N GLU A 264 -12.65 -4.00 -11.00
CA GLU A 264 -12.91 -4.63 -12.30
C GLU A 264 -14.36 -4.47 -12.79
N LYS A 265 -15.28 -3.99 -11.94
CA LYS A 265 -16.73 -3.97 -12.22
C LYS A 265 -17.33 -2.56 -12.22
N THR A 266 -16.79 -1.67 -11.39
CA THR A 266 -17.29 -0.30 -11.25
C THR A 266 -17.16 0.47 -12.56
N GLN A 267 -18.09 1.39 -12.79
CA GLN A 267 -18.02 2.37 -13.89
C GLN A 267 -17.57 3.76 -13.39
N LEU A 268 -17.27 3.89 -12.10
CA LEU A 268 -16.88 5.14 -11.44
C LEU A 268 -15.37 5.27 -11.28
N ALA A 269 -14.59 4.33 -11.81
CA ALA A 269 -13.14 4.35 -11.67
C ALA A 269 -12.52 5.46 -12.55
N ALA A 270 -11.66 6.27 -11.91
CA ALA A 270 -10.84 7.26 -12.57
C ALA A 270 -9.37 7.00 -12.24
N VAL A 271 -8.45 7.31 -13.15
CA VAL A 271 -7.02 7.14 -12.96
C VAL A 271 -6.29 8.46 -13.11
N LEU A 272 -5.45 8.76 -12.13
CA LEU A 272 -4.53 9.89 -12.15
C LEU A 272 -3.11 9.33 -12.38
N PRO A 273 -2.48 9.58 -13.54
CA PRO A 273 -1.13 9.13 -13.80
C PRO A 273 -0.14 9.81 -12.86
N ALA A 274 0.65 9.03 -12.16
CA ALA A 274 1.52 9.51 -11.09
C ALA A 274 3.00 9.33 -11.42
N ASN A 275 3.80 10.31 -11.01
CA ASN A 275 5.25 10.32 -11.20
C ASN A 275 5.96 10.88 -9.96
N PHE A 276 6.04 10.07 -8.90
CA PHE A 276 6.70 10.43 -7.64
C PHE A 276 7.78 9.41 -7.24
N GLY A 277 8.25 8.58 -8.18
CA GLY A 277 9.21 7.49 -7.92
C GLY A 277 8.65 6.46 -6.94
N TRP A 278 7.76 5.61 -7.44
CA TRP A 278 7.08 4.56 -6.66
C TRP A 278 7.74 3.19 -6.85
N ASP A 279 7.79 2.41 -5.77
CA ASP A 279 8.12 0.98 -5.82
C ASP A 279 7.33 0.19 -4.78
N ASP A 280 6.85 -1.01 -5.13
CA ASP A 280 6.19 -1.91 -4.19
C ASP A 280 7.17 -2.75 -3.36
N LEU A 281 8.48 -2.64 -3.58
CA LEU A 281 9.52 -3.40 -2.89
C LEU A 281 9.19 -4.90 -2.78
N GLY A 282 9.18 -5.59 -3.92
CA GLY A 282 8.80 -7.01 -3.97
C GLY A 282 9.77 -7.96 -3.27
N ASP A 283 11.08 -7.78 -3.44
CA ASP A 283 12.15 -8.64 -2.90
C ASP A 283 13.45 -7.85 -2.73
N TRP A 284 14.54 -8.53 -2.33
CA TRP A 284 15.85 -7.90 -2.15
C TRP A 284 16.38 -7.18 -3.39
N ASN A 285 16.06 -7.63 -4.61
CA ASN A 285 16.50 -6.95 -5.83
C ASN A 285 15.87 -5.56 -5.97
N ALA A 286 14.77 -5.30 -5.27
CA ALA A 286 14.15 -3.98 -5.26
C ALA A 286 15.05 -2.88 -4.69
N LEU A 287 16.02 -3.21 -3.83
CA LEU A 287 16.90 -2.21 -3.24
C LEU A 287 17.80 -1.51 -4.26
N GLU A 288 18.13 -2.15 -5.39
CA GLU A 288 18.88 -1.47 -6.45
C GLU A 288 18.15 -0.27 -7.03
N ARG A 289 16.81 -0.32 -7.02
CA ARG A 289 15.98 0.79 -7.51
C ARG A 289 15.90 1.94 -6.51
N LEU A 290 16.16 1.67 -5.24
CA LEU A 290 16.28 2.69 -4.19
C LEU A 290 17.61 3.44 -4.27
N PHE A 291 18.66 2.75 -4.73
CA PHE A 291 20.04 3.26 -4.78
C PHE A 291 20.62 3.26 -6.20
N PRO A 292 20.00 3.97 -7.16
CA PRO A 292 20.43 3.94 -8.57
C PRO A 292 21.81 4.57 -8.81
N GLU A 293 22.35 5.32 -7.84
CA GLU A 293 23.63 6.01 -7.93
C GLU A 293 24.83 5.13 -7.54
N THR A 294 24.61 3.90 -7.05
CA THR A 294 25.69 3.01 -6.65
C THR A 294 26.25 2.26 -7.86
N GLU A 295 27.46 2.62 -8.31
CA GLU A 295 28.04 2.04 -9.55
C GLU A 295 28.55 0.59 -9.41
N ALA A 296 28.73 0.07 -8.19
CA ALA A 296 29.32 -1.26 -7.97
C ALA A 296 28.42 -2.22 -7.20
N ASN A 297 27.91 -1.85 -6.02
CA ASN A 297 27.06 -2.67 -5.15
C ASN A 297 26.09 -1.76 -4.37
N VAL A 298 24.99 -2.31 -3.90
CA VAL A 298 24.14 -1.67 -2.89
C VAL A 298 24.64 -2.08 -1.50
N ASP A 299 25.28 -1.15 -0.79
CA ASP A 299 25.91 -1.41 0.50
C ASP A 299 25.14 -0.72 1.63
N LEU A 300 24.34 -1.52 2.34
CA LEU A 300 23.58 -1.17 3.55
C LEU A 300 24.17 -1.89 4.77
N ALA A 301 25.49 -1.94 4.82
CA ALA A 301 26.29 -2.61 5.85
C ALA A 301 27.70 -2.02 5.89
N ASN A 302 28.45 -2.34 6.94
CA ASN A 302 29.90 -2.13 6.94
C ASN A 302 30.57 -3.18 6.02
N HIS A 303 30.69 -2.83 4.73
CA HIS A 303 31.13 -3.75 3.67
C HIS A 303 32.59 -3.51 3.25
N VAL A 304 33.42 -4.55 3.40
CA VAL A 304 34.79 -4.61 2.85
C VAL A 304 34.77 -5.39 1.53
N ASN A 305 34.80 -4.65 0.42
CA ASN A 305 34.72 -5.23 -0.93
C ASN A 305 36.10 -5.42 -1.57
N LEU A 306 36.38 -6.62 -2.09
CA LEU A 306 37.52 -6.90 -2.98
C LEU A 306 37.04 -7.57 -4.27
N HIS A 307 36.89 -6.80 -5.34
CA HIS A 307 36.50 -7.28 -6.68
C HIS A 307 35.08 -7.87 -6.80
N SER A 308 34.19 -7.66 -5.82
CA SER A 308 32.77 -8.01 -5.95
C SER A 308 31.98 -6.87 -6.61
N ARG A 309 30.96 -7.24 -7.40
CA ARG A 309 30.12 -6.30 -8.17
C ARG A 309 28.69 -6.81 -8.32
N GLY A 310 27.74 -5.90 -8.49
CA GLY A 310 26.32 -6.22 -8.59
C GLY A 310 25.80 -6.89 -7.33
N CYS A 311 26.43 -6.74 -6.17
CA CYS A 311 25.96 -7.33 -4.92
C CYS A 311 25.00 -6.38 -4.19
N ILE A 312 24.12 -6.96 -3.39
CA ILE A 312 23.32 -6.25 -2.38
C ILE A 312 23.78 -6.76 -1.03
N VAL A 313 24.34 -5.90 -0.20
CA VAL A 313 24.93 -6.28 1.08
C VAL A 313 24.21 -5.52 2.19
N TYR A 314 23.53 -6.24 3.07
CA TYR A 314 22.70 -5.68 4.14
C TYR A 314 23.09 -6.28 5.50
N ALA A 315 23.20 -5.44 6.52
CA ALA A 315 23.30 -5.84 7.91
C ALA A 315 22.45 -4.92 8.80
N SER A 316 21.68 -5.49 9.72
CA SER A 316 20.90 -4.67 10.68
C SER A 316 21.72 -4.09 11.82
N ASP A 317 22.89 -4.65 12.08
CA ASP A 317 23.83 -4.17 13.09
C ASP A 317 25.04 -3.56 12.39
N GLU A 318 25.21 -2.24 12.57
CA GLU A 318 26.30 -1.45 11.99
C GLU A 318 27.69 -1.91 12.43
N ASN A 319 27.79 -2.65 13.54
CA ASN A 319 29.04 -3.21 14.03
C ASN A 319 29.45 -4.50 13.29
N GLN A 320 28.55 -5.08 12.50
CA GLN A 320 28.84 -6.28 11.73
C GLN A 320 29.54 -5.92 10.43
N ILE A 321 30.76 -6.46 10.27
CA ILE A 321 31.52 -6.34 9.04
C ILE A 321 31.17 -7.52 8.12
N ILE A 322 30.86 -7.22 6.87
CA ILE A 322 30.73 -8.20 5.79
C ILE A 322 31.91 -7.98 4.84
N ALA A 323 32.68 -9.03 4.54
CA ALA A 323 33.78 -8.96 3.58
C ALA A 323 33.49 -9.87 2.39
N THR A 324 33.62 -9.34 1.17
CA THR A 324 33.37 -10.12 -0.05
C THR A 324 34.59 -10.10 -0.97
N ILE A 325 34.86 -11.22 -1.62
CA ILE A 325 35.96 -11.35 -2.59
C ILE A 325 35.44 -12.01 -3.88
N GLY A 326 35.41 -11.25 -4.98
CA GLY A 326 35.11 -11.78 -6.32
C GLY A 326 33.67 -12.25 -6.55
N LEU A 327 32.71 -11.83 -5.72
CA LEU A 327 31.30 -12.19 -5.89
C LEU A 327 30.62 -11.36 -6.98
N LYS A 328 29.59 -11.92 -7.61
CA LYS A 328 28.82 -11.25 -8.67
C LYS A 328 27.35 -11.54 -8.51
N ASP A 329 26.53 -10.50 -8.54
CA ASP A 329 25.07 -10.62 -8.58
C ASP A 329 24.52 -11.48 -7.42
N VAL A 330 25.03 -11.23 -6.21
CA VAL A 330 24.66 -11.94 -4.97
C VAL A 330 24.02 -10.97 -3.98
N VAL A 331 22.94 -11.41 -3.33
CA VAL A 331 22.35 -10.79 -2.15
C VAL A 331 22.93 -11.44 -0.90
N ILE A 332 23.48 -10.62 0.00
CA ILE A 332 24.05 -11.02 1.28
C ILE A 332 23.34 -10.23 2.37
N VAL A 333 22.62 -10.93 3.24
CA VAL A 333 21.85 -10.31 4.31
C VAL A 333 22.22 -10.96 5.62
N ARG A 334 22.62 -10.15 6.58
CA ARG A 334 22.90 -10.59 7.95
C ARG A 334 21.89 -9.97 8.91
N GLU A 335 21.17 -10.83 9.62
CA GLU A 335 20.24 -10.45 10.68
C GLU A 335 20.50 -11.32 11.90
N GLY A 336 21.00 -10.72 12.98
CA GLY A 336 21.29 -11.45 14.22
C GLY A 336 22.20 -12.66 13.99
N ASN A 337 21.67 -13.86 14.28
CA ASN A 337 22.37 -15.15 14.10
C ASN A 337 22.14 -15.80 12.72
N VAL A 338 21.46 -15.13 11.79
CA VAL A 338 21.13 -15.66 10.47
C VAL A 338 21.88 -14.89 9.38
N THR A 339 22.39 -15.62 8.40
CA THR A 339 22.94 -15.04 7.17
C THR A 339 22.30 -15.72 5.97
N LEU A 340 21.72 -14.91 5.09
CA LEU A 340 21.27 -15.33 3.77
C LEU A 340 22.31 -14.93 2.74
N VAL A 341 22.67 -15.87 1.88
CA VAL A 341 23.49 -15.63 0.70
C VAL A 341 22.77 -16.28 -0.47
N VAL A 342 22.34 -15.49 -1.44
CA VAL A 342 21.53 -15.98 -2.55
C VAL A 342 21.89 -15.24 -3.84
N PRO A 343 22.05 -15.93 -4.98
CA PRO A 343 22.11 -15.27 -6.29
C PRO A 343 20.85 -14.42 -6.52
N LYS A 344 21.00 -13.27 -7.17
CA LYS A 344 19.88 -12.34 -7.40
C LYS A 344 18.73 -12.96 -8.20
N ASP A 345 19.02 -13.85 -9.14
CA ASP A 345 18.02 -14.55 -9.94
C ASP A 345 17.24 -15.63 -9.15
N HIS A 346 17.66 -15.93 -7.92
CA HIS A 346 17.04 -16.90 -7.01
C HIS A 346 16.37 -16.25 -5.77
N THR A 347 16.24 -14.92 -5.69
CA THR A 347 15.60 -14.25 -4.55
C THR A 347 14.15 -14.68 -4.29
N GLN A 348 13.43 -15.12 -5.32
CA GLN A 348 12.06 -15.61 -5.16
C GLN A 348 11.99 -16.97 -4.43
N ASP A 349 13.07 -17.75 -4.46
CA ASP A 349 13.16 -19.09 -3.83
C ASP A 349 13.21 -19.01 -2.29
N ILE A 350 13.39 -17.81 -1.72
CA ILE A 350 13.32 -17.57 -0.26
C ILE A 350 12.00 -18.11 0.31
N LYS A 351 10.90 -18.05 -0.45
CA LYS A 351 9.61 -18.61 -0.01
C LYS A 351 9.67 -20.13 0.18
N ASP A 352 10.41 -20.83 -0.66
CA ASP A 352 10.54 -22.29 -0.56
C ASP A 352 11.51 -22.67 0.56
N LEU A 353 12.57 -21.87 0.78
CA LEU A 353 13.41 -21.98 1.97
C LEU A 353 12.58 -21.85 3.26
N LEU A 354 11.69 -20.87 3.35
CA LEU A 354 10.82 -20.69 4.52
C LEU A 354 9.90 -21.88 4.78
N LYS A 355 9.37 -22.52 3.73
CA LYS A 355 8.59 -23.77 3.88
C LYS A 355 9.45 -24.90 4.44
N GLN A 356 10.71 -24.99 4.01
CA GLN A 356 11.64 -25.98 4.55
C GLN A 356 11.97 -25.72 6.02
N LEU A 357 12.18 -24.46 6.42
CA LEU A 357 12.42 -24.08 7.81
C LEU A 357 11.20 -24.35 8.69
N GLN A 358 9.98 -24.11 8.19
CA GLN A 358 8.72 -24.44 8.88
C GLN A 358 8.55 -25.92 9.22
N SER A 359 9.22 -26.82 8.49
CA SER A 359 9.17 -28.26 8.77
C SER A 359 10.10 -28.70 9.92
N GLN A 360 10.92 -27.79 10.45
CA GLN A 360 11.97 -28.05 11.43
C GLN A 360 11.73 -27.21 12.71
N PRO A 361 11.22 -27.81 13.80
CA PRO A 361 10.86 -27.08 15.02
C PRO A 361 11.99 -26.24 15.63
N GLU A 362 13.25 -26.61 15.43
CA GLU A 362 14.42 -25.88 15.90
C GLU A 362 14.61 -24.50 15.24
N TYR A 363 13.98 -24.26 14.08
CA TYR A 363 14.06 -22.99 13.34
C TYR A 363 12.80 -22.15 13.45
N GLU A 364 11.84 -22.53 14.29
CA GLU A 364 10.55 -21.84 14.44
C GLU A 364 10.72 -20.35 14.83
N ASN A 365 11.75 -20.04 15.63
CA ASN A 365 12.09 -18.69 16.04
C ASN A 365 12.71 -17.82 14.91
N LEU A 366 13.06 -18.44 13.78
CA LEU A 366 13.62 -17.75 12.61
C LEU A 366 12.55 -17.37 11.57
N LEU A 367 11.27 -17.69 11.81
CA LEU A 367 10.20 -17.55 10.83
C LEU A 367 9.43 -16.22 10.91
#